data_AF-A0A6B2E7B4-F1
#
_entry.id   AF-A0A6B2E7B4-F1
#
_cell.length_a   1.000
_cell.length_b   1.000
_cell.length_c   1.000
_cell.angle_alpha   90.00
_cell.angle_beta   90.00
_cell.angle_gamma   90.00
#
_symmetry.space_group_name_H-M   'P 1'
#
loop_
_entity.id
_entity.type
_entity.pdbx_description
1 polymer ?
#
loop_
_entity_poly.entity_id
_entity_poly.type
_entity_poly.pdbx_seq_one_letter_code
_entity_poly.pdbx_strand_id
1 'polypeptide(L)'
;MLKLNRDHISLLLPTPGEGAGTAVGRRSLRRTWKQLSRFQRNIIFTVLLAFLIMSLLLYTGLGDARAEKPGETPGDGRREQREAERPVREEVGAIEVILRPPDDVDASEERTPRVEIENPPTKAPARTPIEEGPKTFAGPQNERQRAVVAAFQHAWTNYRTHAWGHDNLKPMSLGHHDWFGLGLTIVDSLDTMYIMNLRTEFNEARQWVENGLSFEVNRDVNLFEVTIRVLGGLLSAFHLSGDQMFLVKAADLGNRLLPCFESQSGIPYSDVNLATLRAHSPKWSPDSSTSEVTTIQLEFRDLSRSTGDDIYETVAHKVNEKIHSLEKRHGLVPIFINANTGMFRTFSTISLGARADSYYEYLLKQWLQMGKREDDFLIEDYSVAIEGVISELVRKTPNEHHVYIGELINGKEFKPKMDHLTCYLPGTLLLGYKNGMPESHLKLAKDLMETCFQTYMKQPTQLAPEITYFNLHGESEKDIYVKSNDAHNLLRPEFIESLYYFYVITGNRTYQDMGWTIFNAFEKHTKVKNGYTSIGNVKNVLNTRPRDMMESFFLGETLKYFYLLFSDDRYEIDLDQYVFNSEAHPLPIRDH
;
A
#
# COMPACT_ATOMS: atom_id res chain seq x y z
N MET A 1 28.60 21.28 -52.43
CA MET A 1 27.24 21.75 -52.17
C MET A 1 26.97 21.60 -50.67
N LEU A 2 26.26 22.58 -50.09
CA LEU A 2 25.83 22.72 -48.69
C LEU A 2 26.89 23.20 -47.67
N LYS A 3 26.86 24.53 -47.48
CA LYS A 3 27.57 25.32 -46.48
C LYS A 3 26.77 25.36 -45.17
N LEU A 4 27.50 25.26 -44.05
CA LEU A 4 27.11 25.77 -42.73
C LEU A 4 26.74 27.25 -42.80
N ASN A 5 25.76 27.69 -42.01
CA ASN A 5 25.69 29.07 -41.55
C ASN A 5 25.42 29.11 -40.03
N ARG A 6 26.38 29.72 -39.33
CA ARG A 6 26.28 30.25 -37.97
C ARG A 6 25.69 31.65 -38.10
N ASP A 7 24.62 31.94 -37.37
CA ASP A 7 24.12 33.31 -37.24
C ASP A 7 24.70 33.96 -35.98
N HIS A 8 25.44 35.04 -36.21
CA HIS A 8 25.96 35.94 -35.18
C HIS A 8 24.91 36.99 -34.81
N ILE A 9 24.90 37.36 -33.53
CA ILE A 9 24.08 38.42 -32.92
C ILE A 9 24.72 39.78 -33.23
N SER A 10 23.94 40.72 -33.77
CA SER A 10 24.31 42.15 -33.86
C SER A 10 23.31 43.00 -33.07
N LEU A 11 23.81 43.61 -31.99
CA LEU A 11 23.13 44.59 -31.14
C LEU A 11 23.35 45.99 -31.71
N LEU A 12 22.28 46.67 -32.12
CA LEU A 12 22.27 48.10 -32.44
C LEU A 12 21.64 48.87 -31.27
N LEU A 13 22.44 49.71 -30.61
CA LEU A 13 21.98 50.69 -29.61
C LEU A 13 21.65 52.02 -30.32
N PRO A 14 20.57 52.73 -29.97
CA PRO A 14 20.34 54.09 -30.46
C PRO A 14 20.71 55.16 -29.42
N THR A 15 21.39 56.21 -29.88
CA THR A 15 21.60 57.49 -29.20
C THR A 15 20.49 58.51 -29.53
N PRO A 16 20.32 59.57 -28.70
CA PRO A 16 19.06 60.32 -28.58
C PRO A 16 19.02 61.62 -29.40
N GLY A 17 17.82 62.03 -29.83
CA GLY A 17 17.55 63.41 -30.26
C GLY A 17 16.48 63.58 -31.34
N GLU A 18 15.48 64.41 -31.02
CA GLU A 18 14.56 65.17 -31.89
C GLU A 18 13.29 64.51 -32.49
N GLY A 19 12.14 65.05 -32.06
CA GLY A 19 11.25 65.76 -33.00
C GLY A 19 9.98 65.07 -33.49
N ALA A 20 8.90 65.28 -32.74
CA ALA A 20 7.47 65.11 -33.06
C ALA A 20 7.03 64.83 -34.52
N GLY A 21 6.30 63.72 -34.71
CA GLY A 21 5.43 63.46 -35.86
C GLY A 21 4.31 62.50 -35.46
N THR A 22 3.07 63.00 -35.44
CA THR A 22 1.84 62.29 -35.10
C THR A 22 1.51 61.20 -36.12
N ALA A 23 1.67 59.93 -35.73
CA ALA A 23 1.13 58.79 -36.47
C ALA A 23 0.30 57.91 -35.52
N VAL A 24 -1.03 58.05 -35.58
CA VAL A 24 -1.98 57.14 -34.93
C VAL A 24 -1.98 55.82 -35.70
N GLY A 25 -0.99 54.97 -35.43
CA GLY A 25 -0.97 53.60 -35.90
C GLY A 25 -1.95 52.76 -35.09
N ARG A 26 -2.99 52.20 -35.74
CA ARG A 26 -3.85 51.16 -35.16
C ARG A 26 -2.97 50.01 -34.63
N ARG A 27 -2.75 49.98 -33.32
CA ARG A 27 -2.04 48.87 -32.66
C ARG A 27 -2.90 47.62 -32.78
N SER A 28 -2.42 46.66 -33.57
CA SER A 28 -3.06 45.35 -33.69
C SER A 28 -3.09 44.65 -32.32
N LEU A 29 -4.28 44.48 -31.76
CA LEU A 29 -4.51 43.79 -30.47
C LEU A 29 -3.86 42.40 -30.43
N ARG A 30 -3.76 41.73 -31.59
CA ARG A 30 -3.06 40.44 -31.72
C ARG A 30 -1.56 40.52 -31.42
N ARG A 31 -0.91 41.66 -31.73
CA ARG A 31 0.53 41.83 -31.50
C ARG A 31 0.80 42.13 -30.03
N THR A 32 -0.03 42.95 -29.40
CA THR A 32 0.02 43.22 -27.96
C THR A 32 -0.31 41.96 -27.14
N TRP A 33 -1.27 41.16 -27.58
CA TRP A 33 -1.62 39.87 -26.94
C TRP A 33 -0.46 38.89 -26.94
N LYS A 34 0.28 38.80 -28.05
CA LYS A 34 1.45 37.93 -28.18
C LYS A 34 2.66 38.37 -27.34
N GLN A 35 2.68 39.60 -26.83
CA GLN A 35 3.72 40.12 -25.94
C GLN A 35 3.45 39.86 -24.44
N LEU A 36 2.21 39.51 -24.07
CA LEU A 36 1.87 39.18 -22.69
C LEU A 36 2.48 37.83 -22.27
N SER A 37 2.97 37.74 -21.03
CA SER A 37 3.46 36.49 -20.46
C SER A 37 2.32 35.47 -20.27
N ARG A 38 2.66 34.18 -20.13
CA ARG A 38 1.65 33.12 -19.88
C ARG A 38 0.79 33.43 -18.64
N PHE A 39 1.41 34.00 -17.60
CA PHE A 39 0.72 34.41 -16.38
C PHE A 39 -0.28 35.56 -16.62
N GLN A 40 0.11 36.60 -17.35
CA GLN A 40 -0.77 37.73 -17.68
C GLN A 40 -1.97 37.31 -18.54
N ARG A 41 -1.77 36.39 -19.49
CA ARG A 41 -2.88 35.85 -20.30
C ARG A 41 -3.85 35.05 -19.44
N ASN A 42 -3.35 34.23 -18.52
CA ASN A 42 -4.19 33.46 -17.60
C ASN A 42 -5.03 34.37 -16.69
N ILE A 43 -4.46 35.45 -16.16
CA ILE A 43 -5.23 36.43 -15.36
C ILE A 43 -6.37 37.04 -16.19
N ILE A 44 -6.11 37.42 -17.44
CA ILE A 44 -7.15 38.00 -18.31
C ILE A 44 -8.27 36.99 -18.57
N PHE A 45 -7.94 35.73 -18.84
CA PHE A 45 -8.94 34.67 -19.02
C PHE A 45 -9.77 34.44 -17.76
N THR A 46 -9.15 34.44 -16.58
CA THR A 46 -9.87 34.27 -15.31
C THR A 46 -10.85 35.41 -15.05
N VAL A 47 -10.45 36.67 -15.33
CA VAL A 47 -11.34 37.83 -15.16
C VAL A 47 -12.51 37.78 -16.15
N LEU A 48 -12.27 37.40 -17.40
CA LEU A 48 -13.33 37.25 -18.40
C LEU A 48 -14.32 36.14 -18.02
N LEU A 49 -13.82 35.01 -17.51
CA LEU A 49 -14.66 33.90 -17.04
C LEU A 49 -15.51 34.31 -15.83
N ALA A 50 -14.92 35.02 -14.87
CA ALA A 50 -15.64 35.53 -13.70
C ALA A 50 -16.76 36.52 -14.11
N PHE A 51 -16.49 37.40 -15.09
CA PHE A 51 -17.50 38.32 -15.60
C PHE A 51 -18.65 37.60 -16.31
N LEU A 52 -18.34 36.54 -17.05
CA LEU A 52 -19.34 35.72 -17.75
C LEU A 52 -20.24 34.95 -16.76
N ILE A 53 -19.65 34.41 -15.69
CA ILE A 53 -20.42 33.75 -14.61
C ILE A 53 -21.31 34.77 -13.89
N MET A 54 -20.79 35.96 -13.55
CA MET A 54 -21.55 37.03 -12.92
C MET A 54 -22.75 37.49 -13.77
N SER A 55 -22.55 37.63 -15.08
CA SER A 55 -23.62 38.01 -16.00
C SER A 55 -24.65 36.90 -16.19
N LEU A 56 -24.24 35.63 -16.16
CA LEU A 56 -25.17 34.49 -16.15
C LEU A 56 -26.03 34.46 -14.88
N LEU A 57 -25.41 34.69 -13.72
CA LEU A 57 -26.11 34.73 -12.42
C LEU A 57 -27.09 35.90 -12.32
N LEU A 58 -26.73 37.07 -12.86
CA LEU A 58 -27.62 38.23 -12.97
C LEU A 58 -28.78 37.96 -13.93
N TYR A 59 -28.54 37.27 -15.04
CA TYR A 59 -29.57 36.90 -16.00
C TYR A 59 -30.58 35.91 -15.42
N THR A 60 -30.12 34.92 -14.66
CA THR A 60 -31.01 33.96 -13.97
C THR A 60 -31.75 34.60 -12.80
N GLY A 61 -31.12 35.53 -12.07
CA GLY A 61 -31.73 36.21 -10.91
C GLY A 61 -32.83 37.24 -11.27
N LEU A 62 -32.89 37.71 -12.51
CA LEU A 62 -33.95 38.61 -13.00
C LEU A 62 -35.19 37.84 -13.52
N GLY A 63 -35.10 36.52 -13.71
CA GLY A 63 -36.20 35.68 -14.22
C GLY A 63 -37.25 35.29 -13.16
N ASP A 64 -36.88 35.23 -11.89
CA ASP A 64 -37.74 34.72 -10.80
C ASP A 64 -38.62 35.78 -10.12
N ALA A 65 -38.52 37.05 -10.49
CA ALA A 65 -39.27 38.14 -9.84
C ALA A 65 -40.67 38.41 -10.43
N ARG A 66 -41.29 37.43 -11.11
CA ARG A 66 -42.63 37.61 -11.71
C ARG A 66 -43.48 36.34 -11.68
N ALA A 67 -43.98 35.96 -10.49
CA ALA A 67 -45.38 35.56 -10.26
C ALA A 67 -45.55 34.99 -8.84
N GLU A 68 -45.93 35.83 -7.89
CA GLU A 68 -46.64 35.39 -6.69
C GLU A 68 -47.99 36.10 -6.64
N LYS A 69 -49.07 35.34 -6.40
CA LYS A 69 -50.22 35.69 -5.55
C LYS A 69 -51.11 34.44 -5.26
N PRO A 70 -51.93 34.45 -4.19
CA PRO A 70 -52.06 33.30 -3.26
C PRO A 70 -53.49 32.75 -3.10
N GLY A 71 -53.62 31.56 -2.49
CA GLY A 71 -54.75 31.22 -1.60
C GLY A 71 -55.61 29.98 -1.90
N GLU A 72 -55.83 29.19 -0.84
CA GLU A 72 -56.98 28.30 -0.51
C GLU A 72 -56.97 26.79 -0.86
N THR A 73 -57.37 26.00 0.16
CA THR A 73 -57.49 24.52 0.27
C THR A 73 -58.97 24.06 0.16
N PRO A 74 -59.35 22.79 0.44
CA PRO A 74 -59.36 21.63 -0.45
C PRO A 74 -60.79 21.08 -0.71
N GLY A 75 -61.01 20.35 -1.82
CA GLY A 75 -62.31 19.71 -2.09
C GLY A 75 -62.32 18.68 -3.21
N ASP A 76 -62.59 17.42 -2.80
CA ASP A 76 -63.35 16.33 -3.43
C ASP A 76 -63.64 16.30 -4.95
N GLY A 77 -63.53 15.10 -5.55
CA GLY A 77 -64.47 14.67 -6.60
C GLY A 77 -63.90 14.25 -7.97
N ARG A 78 -63.80 12.92 -8.14
CA ARG A 78 -64.14 12.12 -9.36
C ARG A 78 -63.35 12.23 -10.68
N ARG A 79 -62.79 11.05 -11.04
CA ARG A 79 -62.93 10.28 -12.31
C ARG A 79 -62.92 11.01 -13.66
N GLU A 80 -61.96 10.66 -14.52
CA GLU A 80 -62.07 9.94 -15.82
C GLU A 80 -60.72 9.98 -16.57
N GLN A 81 -60.06 8.85 -16.80
CA GLN A 81 -59.99 8.02 -18.03
C GLN A 81 -59.01 8.49 -19.13
N ARG A 82 -58.11 7.54 -19.47
CA ARG A 82 -57.37 7.30 -20.74
C ARG A 82 -56.29 8.36 -21.06
N GLU A 83 -55.13 8.03 -21.64
CA GLU A 83 -54.82 7.00 -22.62
C GLU A 83 -53.30 6.70 -22.60
N ALA A 84 -52.93 5.52 -23.09
CA ALA A 84 -51.57 4.98 -23.07
C ALA A 84 -50.80 5.33 -24.35
N GLU A 85 -49.50 5.61 -24.22
CA GLU A 85 -48.54 5.48 -25.32
C GLU A 85 -47.26 4.77 -24.83
N ARG A 86 -46.92 3.66 -25.49
CA ARG A 86 -45.64 2.95 -25.40
C ARG A 86 -44.65 3.55 -26.41
N PRO A 87 -43.35 3.33 -26.23
CA PRO A 87 -42.51 2.98 -27.37
C PRO A 87 -41.70 1.69 -27.17
N VAL A 88 -41.91 0.80 -28.14
CA VAL A 88 -40.96 0.01 -28.95
C VAL A 88 -39.68 -0.55 -28.28
N ARG A 89 -39.59 -1.88 -28.37
CA ARG A 89 -38.47 -2.77 -27.99
C ARG A 89 -37.66 -3.10 -29.24
N GLU A 90 -36.35 -2.88 -29.22
CA GLU A 90 -35.42 -3.42 -30.21
C GLU A 90 -34.85 -4.77 -29.72
N GLU A 91 -34.92 -5.76 -30.61
CA GLU A 91 -34.37 -7.10 -30.45
C GLU A 91 -32.85 -7.10 -30.70
N VAL A 92 -32.10 -7.80 -29.85
CA VAL A 92 -30.74 -8.27 -30.19
C VAL A 92 -30.70 -9.77 -29.93
N GLY A 93 -30.43 -10.52 -31.00
CA GLY A 93 -30.47 -11.97 -31.06
C GLY A 93 -29.47 -12.66 -30.14
N ALA A 94 -29.97 -13.69 -29.46
CA ALA A 94 -29.19 -14.63 -28.67
C ALA A 94 -28.39 -15.58 -29.59
N ILE A 95 -27.13 -15.82 -29.25
CA ILE A 95 -26.38 -17.00 -29.68
C ILE A 95 -26.41 -17.99 -28.52
N GLU A 96 -27.04 -19.12 -28.78
CA GLU A 96 -27.26 -20.25 -27.89
C GLU A 96 -25.96 -21.07 -27.77
N VAL A 97 -25.39 -21.17 -26.57
CA VAL A 97 -24.35 -22.15 -26.24
C VAL A 97 -24.98 -23.17 -25.30
N ILE A 98 -25.25 -24.35 -25.86
CA ILE A 98 -25.82 -25.52 -25.20
C ILE A 98 -24.78 -26.09 -24.23
N LEU A 99 -25.05 -26.02 -22.92
CA LEU A 99 -24.41 -26.84 -21.91
C LEU A 99 -25.47 -27.78 -21.32
N ARG A 100 -25.27 -29.09 -21.53
CA ARG A 100 -26.10 -30.16 -20.95
C ARG A 100 -25.93 -30.20 -19.43
N PRO A 101 -27.00 -30.46 -18.66
CA PRO A 101 -26.88 -30.72 -17.22
C PRO A 101 -26.32 -32.14 -16.97
N PRO A 102 -25.55 -32.37 -15.90
CA PRO A 102 -25.22 -33.71 -15.45
C PRO A 102 -26.37 -34.30 -14.63
N ASP A 103 -26.63 -35.59 -14.89
CA ASP A 103 -27.64 -36.42 -14.27
C ASP A 103 -27.43 -36.63 -12.76
N ASP A 104 -28.57 -36.80 -12.10
CA ASP A 104 -28.86 -37.26 -10.73
C ASP A 104 -27.73 -37.96 -9.94
N VAL A 105 -27.37 -37.36 -8.80
CA VAL A 105 -26.81 -38.11 -7.66
C VAL A 105 -27.48 -37.66 -6.36
N ASP A 106 -28.13 -38.66 -5.75
CA ASP A 106 -28.74 -38.80 -4.43
C ASP A 106 -28.58 -37.68 -3.39
N ALA A 107 -29.72 -37.29 -2.83
CA ALA A 107 -29.83 -36.42 -1.67
C ALA A 107 -29.49 -37.18 -0.38
N SER A 108 -28.28 -36.97 0.15
CA SER A 108 -28.00 -37.23 1.57
C SER A 108 -26.96 -36.25 2.12
N GLU A 109 -27.39 -35.49 3.12
CA GLU A 109 -26.62 -34.73 4.13
C GLU A 109 -25.45 -33.84 3.65
N GLU A 110 -25.72 -32.54 3.51
CA GLU A 110 -24.69 -31.48 3.52
C GLU A 110 -23.89 -31.51 4.84
N ARG A 111 -22.76 -32.22 4.84
CA ARG A 111 -21.67 -31.94 5.77
C ARG A 111 -20.77 -30.89 5.14
N THR A 112 -20.85 -29.67 5.64
CA THR A 112 -19.77 -28.69 5.51
C THR A 112 -18.47 -29.31 6.04
N PRO A 113 -17.33 -29.21 5.33
CA PRO A 113 -16.08 -29.74 5.83
C PRO A 113 -15.68 -28.93 7.08
N ARG A 114 -15.77 -29.56 8.25
CA ARG A 114 -15.17 -29.06 9.48
C ARG A 114 -13.65 -29.10 9.28
N VAL A 115 -13.03 -27.93 9.14
CA VAL A 115 -11.58 -27.79 9.26
C VAL A 115 -11.24 -27.97 10.74
N GLU A 116 -10.84 -29.18 11.13
CA GLU A 116 -10.19 -29.41 12.41
C GLU A 116 -8.79 -28.80 12.35
N ILE A 117 -8.66 -27.60 12.91
CA ILE A 117 -7.36 -27.07 13.32
C ILE A 117 -7.02 -27.87 14.57
N GLU A 118 -6.02 -28.74 14.52
CA GLU A 118 -5.50 -29.36 15.74
C GLU A 118 -5.21 -28.25 16.75
N ASN A 119 -5.78 -28.37 17.96
CA ASN A 119 -5.51 -27.43 19.04
C ASN A 119 -3.98 -27.34 19.22
N PRO A 120 -3.38 -26.13 19.25
CA PRO A 120 -1.96 -26.01 19.47
C PRO A 120 -1.60 -26.69 20.80
N PRO A 121 -0.45 -27.39 20.88
CA PRO A 121 -0.05 -28.08 22.09
C PRO A 121 -0.01 -27.10 23.27
N THR A 122 -0.54 -27.54 24.41
CA THR A 122 -0.72 -26.74 25.66
C THR A 122 0.60 -26.31 26.31
N LYS A 123 1.74 -26.66 25.70
CA LYS A 123 3.06 -26.10 25.94
C LYS A 123 3.76 -25.98 24.59
N ALA A 124 4.16 -24.76 24.22
CA ALA A 124 5.05 -24.57 23.07
C ALA A 124 6.30 -25.44 23.30
N PRO A 125 6.74 -26.25 22.32
CA PRO A 125 8.04 -26.91 22.40
C PRO A 125 9.13 -25.85 22.67
N ALA A 126 10.15 -26.21 23.44
CA ALA A 126 11.32 -25.35 23.61
C ALA A 126 11.85 -24.98 22.22
N ARG A 127 11.99 -23.67 21.96
CA ARG A 127 12.41 -23.17 20.65
C ARG A 127 13.78 -23.74 20.30
N THR A 128 13.91 -24.23 19.08
CA THR A 128 15.21 -24.62 18.54
C THR A 128 16.06 -23.35 18.38
N PRO A 129 17.30 -23.32 18.88
CA PRO A 129 18.19 -22.18 18.64
C PRO A 129 18.31 -21.91 17.14
N ILE A 130 18.31 -20.63 16.75
CA ILE A 130 18.56 -20.24 15.35
C ILE A 130 19.97 -20.73 15.00
N GLU A 131 20.06 -21.63 14.03
CA GLU A 131 21.34 -22.13 13.54
C GLU A 131 22.15 -20.96 12.96
N GLU A 132 23.30 -20.67 13.59
CA GLU A 132 24.22 -19.61 13.18
C GLU A 132 24.88 -19.95 11.84
N GLY A 133 24.84 -19.00 10.90
CA GLY A 133 25.50 -19.11 9.60
C GLY A 133 24.55 -19.03 8.40
N PRO A 134 25.11 -19.16 7.18
CA PRO A 134 24.33 -19.00 5.95
C PRO A 134 23.22 -20.05 5.83
N LYS A 135 21.99 -19.59 5.57
CA LYS A 135 20.85 -20.47 5.31
C LYS A 135 20.92 -21.06 3.90
N THR A 136 20.50 -22.31 3.76
CA THR A 136 20.44 -22.98 2.46
C THR A 136 19.00 -23.16 2.03
N PHE A 137 18.70 -22.78 0.80
CA PHE A 137 17.37 -22.91 0.20
C PHE A 137 17.48 -23.82 -1.02
N ALA A 138 16.54 -24.76 -1.16
CA ALA A 138 16.55 -25.72 -2.26
C ALA A 138 16.18 -25.06 -3.61
N GLY A 139 15.58 -23.87 -3.59
CA GLY A 139 14.99 -23.23 -4.77
C GLY A 139 13.65 -23.86 -5.15
N PRO A 140 13.09 -23.54 -6.33
CA PRO A 140 11.72 -23.93 -6.69
C PRO A 140 11.55 -25.44 -6.87
N GLN A 141 10.75 -26.09 -6.01
CA GLN A 141 10.54 -27.53 -6.02
C GLN A 141 9.37 -27.97 -6.91
N ASN A 142 8.34 -27.13 -7.05
CA ASN A 142 7.15 -27.44 -7.86
C ASN A 142 6.90 -26.42 -8.99
N GLU A 143 5.89 -26.69 -9.83
CA GLU A 143 5.58 -25.88 -11.01
C GLU A 143 5.13 -24.46 -10.67
N ARG A 144 4.37 -24.28 -9.58
CA ARG A 144 3.89 -22.96 -9.16
C ARG A 144 5.06 -22.11 -8.65
N GLN A 145 5.97 -22.67 -7.86
CA GLN A 145 7.23 -21.97 -7.49
C GLN A 145 8.08 -21.63 -8.71
N ARG A 146 8.24 -22.56 -9.67
CA ARG A 146 8.97 -22.29 -10.93
C ARG A 146 8.34 -21.15 -11.73
N ALA A 147 7.01 -21.05 -11.77
CA ALA A 147 6.32 -19.95 -12.43
C ALA A 147 6.58 -18.60 -11.74
N VAL A 148 6.57 -18.58 -10.41
CA VAL A 148 6.90 -17.38 -9.62
C VAL A 148 8.36 -16.96 -9.84
N VAL A 149 9.30 -17.91 -9.84
CA VAL A 149 10.72 -17.63 -10.15
C VAL A 149 10.87 -17.09 -11.58
N ALA A 150 10.14 -17.62 -12.55
CA ALA A 150 10.16 -17.10 -13.92
C ALA A 150 9.61 -15.67 -14.01
N ALA A 151 8.55 -15.34 -13.24
CA ALA A 151 8.03 -13.98 -13.12
C ALA A 151 9.05 -13.03 -12.47
N PHE A 152 9.71 -13.48 -11.39
CA PHE A 152 10.78 -12.73 -10.74
C PHE A 152 11.93 -12.45 -11.70
N GLN A 153 12.44 -13.46 -12.41
CA GLN A 153 13.53 -13.30 -13.37
C GLN A 153 13.15 -12.41 -14.56
N HIS A 154 11.90 -12.46 -15.02
CA HIS A 154 11.38 -11.53 -16.04
C HIS A 154 11.44 -10.08 -15.54
N ALA A 155 10.93 -9.82 -14.33
CA ALA A 155 10.98 -8.49 -13.72
C ALA A 155 12.42 -8.02 -13.47
N TRP A 156 13.24 -8.85 -12.82
CA TRP A 156 14.62 -8.55 -12.43
C TRP A 156 15.53 -8.32 -13.63
N THR A 157 15.44 -9.15 -14.68
CA THR A 157 16.26 -8.99 -15.89
C THR A 157 16.00 -7.64 -16.54
N ASN A 158 14.75 -7.19 -16.57
CA ASN A 158 14.40 -5.89 -17.15
C ASN A 158 14.74 -4.72 -16.23
N TYR A 159 14.61 -4.88 -14.91
CA TYR A 159 15.14 -3.91 -13.95
C TYR A 159 16.65 -3.73 -14.14
N ARG A 160 17.42 -4.83 -14.17
CA ARG A 160 18.86 -4.82 -14.43
C ARG A 160 19.21 -4.15 -15.77
N THR A 161 18.38 -4.31 -16.80
CA THR A 161 18.67 -3.74 -18.12
C THR A 161 18.38 -2.25 -18.19
N HIS A 162 17.34 -1.76 -17.51
CA HIS A 162 16.78 -0.42 -17.75
C HIS A 162 16.83 0.53 -16.55
N ALA A 163 17.05 0.01 -15.34
CA ALA A 163 16.96 0.77 -14.09
C ALA A 163 18.00 0.33 -13.03
N TRP A 164 19.11 -0.30 -13.44
CA TRP A 164 20.14 -0.77 -12.50
C TRP A 164 20.67 0.34 -11.61
N GLY A 165 20.59 0.15 -10.30
CA GLY A 165 21.01 1.13 -9.29
C GLY A 165 20.01 2.24 -9.00
N HIS A 166 18.87 2.27 -9.70
CA HIS A 166 17.76 3.19 -9.46
C HIS A 166 16.68 2.55 -8.58
N ASP A 167 15.79 3.35 -8.01
CA ASP A 167 14.81 2.83 -7.05
C ASP A 167 13.75 1.97 -7.70
N ASN A 168 13.16 2.42 -8.81
CA ASN A 168 12.06 1.72 -9.48
C ASN A 168 12.25 1.65 -11.00
N LEU A 169 11.76 0.58 -11.60
CA LEU A 169 11.66 0.41 -13.05
C LEU A 169 10.37 1.06 -13.59
N LYS A 170 10.49 1.71 -14.75
CA LYS A 170 9.36 2.08 -15.62
C LYS A 170 9.35 1.16 -16.86
N PRO A 171 8.65 0.02 -16.80
CA PRO A 171 8.84 -1.10 -17.74
C PRO A 171 8.30 -0.85 -19.16
N MET A 172 7.46 0.17 -19.34
CA MET A 172 6.91 0.54 -20.66
C MET A 172 7.74 1.63 -21.32
N SER A 173 8.17 2.65 -20.57
CA SER A 173 9.04 3.71 -21.09
C SER A 173 10.52 3.33 -21.12
N LEU A 174 10.90 2.19 -20.55
CA LEU A 174 12.30 1.74 -20.39
C LEU A 174 13.15 2.73 -19.60
N GLY A 175 12.51 3.42 -18.65
CA GLY A 175 13.15 4.37 -17.75
C GLY A 175 13.09 3.91 -16.30
N HIS A 176 13.25 4.86 -15.40
CA HIS A 176 13.26 4.64 -13.96
C HIS A 176 12.56 5.78 -13.22
N HIS A 177 12.31 5.57 -11.93
CA HIS A 177 11.94 6.61 -10.99
C HIS A 177 12.83 6.47 -9.76
N ASP A 178 13.38 7.59 -9.28
CA ASP A 178 14.13 7.63 -8.03
C ASP A 178 13.35 8.45 -7.00
N TRP A 179 13.06 7.79 -5.89
CA TRP A 179 12.52 8.42 -4.70
C TRP A 179 13.67 8.77 -3.75
N PHE A 180 14.32 7.76 -3.17
CA PHE A 180 15.44 7.87 -2.23
C PHE A 180 16.80 7.91 -2.93
N GLY A 181 16.91 7.34 -4.14
CA GLY A 181 18.17 7.16 -4.86
C GLY A 181 19.11 6.17 -4.17
N LEU A 182 18.55 5.09 -3.61
CA LEU A 182 19.28 4.07 -2.84
C LEU A 182 19.27 2.71 -3.52
N GLY A 183 18.88 2.65 -4.81
CA GLY A 183 18.72 1.38 -5.53
C GLY A 183 17.66 0.51 -4.87
N LEU A 184 16.54 1.11 -4.47
CA LEU A 184 15.49 0.47 -3.66
C LEU A 184 15.16 -0.95 -4.12
N THR A 185 14.82 -1.14 -5.40
CA THR A 185 14.50 -2.47 -5.95
C THR A 185 15.63 -3.49 -5.78
N ILE A 186 16.91 -3.08 -5.80
CA ILE A 186 18.03 -4.01 -5.54
C ILE A 186 17.97 -4.53 -4.11
N VAL A 187 17.91 -3.60 -3.14
CA VAL A 187 17.98 -3.93 -1.71
C VAL A 187 16.75 -4.73 -1.29
N ASP A 188 15.57 -4.28 -1.71
CA ASP A 188 14.27 -4.90 -1.41
C ASP A 188 14.17 -6.34 -1.96
N SER A 189 14.96 -6.67 -2.98
CA SER A 189 14.92 -7.99 -3.64
C SER A 189 15.98 -8.97 -3.13
N LEU A 190 16.93 -8.54 -2.28
CA LEU A 190 18.10 -9.35 -1.88
C LEU A 190 17.70 -10.68 -1.24
N ASP A 191 16.84 -10.63 -0.24
CA ASP A 191 16.38 -11.81 0.48
C ASP A 191 15.46 -12.67 -0.38
N THR A 192 14.62 -12.08 -1.24
CA THR A 192 13.82 -12.83 -2.22
C THR A 192 14.72 -13.65 -3.16
N MET A 193 15.75 -13.04 -3.73
CA MET A 193 16.73 -13.76 -4.56
C MET A 193 17.41 -14.88 -3.78
N TYR A 194 17.73 -14.62 -2.51
CA TYR A 194 18.37 -15.60 -1.65
C TYR A 194 17.47 -16.81 -1.35
N ILE A 195 16.20 -16.56 -0.99
CA ILE A 195 15.17 -17.57 -0.70
C ILE A 195 14.84 -18.42 -1.95
N MET A 196 14.71 -17.77 -3.11
CA MET A 196 14.46 -18.47 -4.38
C MET A 196 15.69 -19.22 -4.92
N ASN A 197 16.82 -19.19 -4.20
CA ASN A 197 18.12 -19.76 -4.59
C ASN A 197 18.66 -19.19 -5.93
N LEU A 198 18.36 -17.93 -6.23
CA LEU A 198 18.87 -17.17 -7.39
C LEU A 198 20.25 -16.57 -7.08
N ARG A 199 21.24 -17.45 -6.87
CA ARG A 199 22.58 -17.05 -6.37
C ARG A 199 23.34 -16.13 -7.33
N THR A 200 23.15 -16.28 -8.64
CA THR A 200 23.82 -15.43 -9.64
C THR A 200 23.33 -13.99 -9.51
N GLU A 201 22.01 -13.80 -9.52
CA GLU A 201 21.34 -12.50 -9.37
C GLU A 201 21.64 -11.88 -8.00
N PHE A 202 21.60 -12.69 -6.93
CA PHE A 202 21.98 -12.24 -5.59
C PHE A 202 23.43 -11.73 -5.52
N ASN A 203 24.38 -12.45 -6.11
CA ASN A 203 25.80 -12.05 -6.07
C ASN A 203 26.04 -10.75 -6.85
N GLU A 204 25.34 -10.54 -7.96
CA GLU A 204 25.39 -9.28 -8.72
C GLU A 204 24.84 -8.10 -7.89
N ALA A 205 23.69 -8.29 -7.25
CA ALA A 205 23.09 -7.32 -6.34
C ALA A 205 23.99 -7.02 -5.14
N ARG A 206 24.55 -8.06 -4.50
CA ARG A 206 25.51 -7.95 -3.40
C ARG A 206 26.73 -7.10 -3.80
N GLN A 207 27.30 -7.32 -4.99
CA GLN A 207 28.41 -6.52 -5.50
C GLN A 207 28.03 -5.05 -5.70
N TRP A 208 26.80 -4.76 -6.14
CA TRP A 208 26.31 -3.39 -6.23
C TRP A 208 26.14 -2.75 -4.85
N VAL A 209 25.62 -3.48 -3.86
CA VAL A 209 25.49 -2.96 -2.48
C VAL A 209 26.87 -2.63 -1.89
N GLU A 210 27.85 -3.51 -2.08
CA GLU A 210 29.22 -3.30 -1.59
C GLU A 210 29.87 -2.04 -2.20
N ASN A 211 29.79 -1.91 -3.52
CA ASN A 211 30.57 -0.92 -4.28
C ASN A 211 29.80 0.35 -4.66
N GLY A 212 28.47 0.28 -4.73
CA GLY A 212 27.60 1.31 -5.30
C GLY A 212 26.64 1.96 -4.31
N LEU A 213 26.16 1.23 -3.29
CA LEU A 213 25.25 1.79 -2.29
C LEU A 213 26.00 2.77 -1.36
N SER A 214 25.60 4.04 -1.40
CA SER A 214 26.12 5.11 -0.55
C SER A 214 24.98 5.89 0.10
N PHE A 215 25.13 6.14 1.40
CA PHE A 215 24.20 6.96 2.18
C PHE A 215 24.69 8.40 2.37
N GLU A 216 25.73 8.84 1.65
CA GLU A 216 26.20 10.23 1.66
C GLU A 216 25.46 11.13 0.64
N VAL A 217 24.32 10.66 0.14
CA VAL A 217 23.51 11.39 -0.83
C VAL A 217 22.80 12.56 -0.17
N ASN A 218 22.93 13.77 -0.75
CA ASN A 218 22.22 14.96 -0.26
C ASN A 218 20.75 14.93 -0.68
N ARG A 219 19.97 14.13 0.04
CA ARG A 219 18.55 13.88 -0.24
C ARG A 219 17.82 13.56 1.05
N ASP A 220 16.59 14.07 1.14
CA ASP A 220 15.67 13.73 2.22
C ASP A 220 15.07 12.36 1.94
N VAL A 221 15.04 11.52 2.96
CA VAL A 221 14.39 10.21 2.94
C VAL A 221 13.37 10.11 4.08
N ASN A 222 12.32 9.34 3.85
CA ASN A 222 11.33 9.05 4.88
C ASN A 222 11.87 7.94 5.79
N LEU A 223 11.81 8.17 7.10
CA LEU A 223 12.32 7.26 8.12
C LEU A 223 11.68 5.87 8.02
N PHE A 224 10.35 5.82 7.95
CA PHE A 224 9.59 4.57 7.92
C PHE A 224 9.92 3.75 6.68
N GLU A 225 9.81 4.35 5.50
CA GLU A 225 10.00 3.65 4.23
C GLU A 225 11.43 3.14 4.05
N VAL A 226 12.44 3.92 4.44
CA VAL A 226 13.84 3.46 4.38
C VAL A 226 14.14 2.42 5.46
N THR A 227 13.46 2.48 6.61
CA THR A 227 13.62 1.48 7.67
C THR A 227 13.06 0.13 7.22
N ILE A 228 11.80 0.06 6.80
CA ILE A 228 11.18 -1.23 6.49
C ILE A 228 11.81 -1.85 5.24
N ARG A 229 12.18 -1.06 4.21
CA ARG A 229 12.71 -1.56 2.93
C ARG A 229 14.21 -1.77 2.95
N VAL A 230 14.96 -0.68 3.18
CA VAL A 230 16.42 -0.70 3.00
C VAL A 230 17.10 -1.32 4.23
N LEU A 231 16.77 -0.84 5.44
CA LEU A 231 17.34 -1.41 6.66
C LEU A 231 16.86 -2.86 6.87
N GLY A 232 15.56 -3.10 6.74
CA GLY A 232 14.97 -4.45 6.81
C GLY A 232 15.56 -5.42 5.79
N GLY A 233 15.70 -5.01 4.53
CA GLY A 233 16.28 -5.81 3.45
C GLY A 233 17.77 -6.12 3.67
N LEU A 234 18.56 -5.15 4.15
CA LEU A 234 19.97 -5.37 4.51
C LEU A 234 20.11 -6.33 5.70
N LEU A 235 19.31 -6.17 6.75
CA LEU A 235 19.32 -7.05 7.91
C LEU A 235 18.91 -8.48 7.54
N SER A 236 17.88 -8.64 6.72
CA SER A 236 17.45 -9.97 6.27
C SER A 236 18.48 -10.62 5.35
N ALA A 237 19.10 -9.86 4.44
CA ALA A 237 20.21 -10.34 3.63
C ALA A 237 21.39 -10.79 4.52
N PHE A 238 21.72 -10.06 5.58
CA PHE A 238 22.72 -10.46 6.58
C PHE A 238 22.34 -11.79 7.25
N HIS A 239 21.15 -11.90 7.83
CA HIS A 239 20.73 -13.10 8.57
C HIS A 239 20.62 -14.35 7.70
N LEU A 240 20.20 -14.20 6.44
CA LEU A 240 20.08 -15.33 5.52
C LEU A 240 21.44 -15.73 4.93
N SER A 241 22.30 -14.76 4.58
CA SER A 241 23.56 -15.05 3.89
C SER A 241 24.77 -15.23 4.79
N GLY A 242 24.72 -14.74 6.04
CA GLY A 242 25.87 -14.62 6.93
C GLY A 242 26.92 -13.60 6.49
N ASP A 243 26.65 -12.78 5.45
CA ASP A 243 27.61 -11.80 4.96
C ASP A 243 27.57 -10.51 5.78
N GLN A 244 28.63 -10.31 6.56
CA GLN A 244 28.82 -9.16 7.45
C GLN A 244 28.76 -7.81 6.73
N MET A 245 29.03 -7.75 5.42
CA MET A 245 28.96 -6.51 4.64
C MET A 245 27.59 -5.85 4.75
N PHE A 246 26.50 -6.63 4.70
CA PHE A 246 25.16 -6.09 4.80
C PHE A 246 24.89 -5.47 6.17
N LEU A 247 25.39 -6.09 7.25
CA LEU A 247 25.29 -5.53 8.60
C LEU A 247 26.09 -4.23 8.76
N VAL A 248 27.26 -4.13 8.12
CA VAL A 248 28.03 -2.87 8.09
C VAL A 248 27.24 -1.75 7.39
N LYS A 249 26.59 -2.05 6.25
CA LYS A 249 25.73 -1.08 5.55
C LYS A 249 24.48 -0.74 6.37
N ALA A 250 23.86 -1.72 7.02
CA ALA A 250 22.71 -1.52 7.89
C ALA A 250 23.05 -0.58 9.06
N ALA A 251 24.23 -0.75 9.69
CA ALA A 251 24.70 0.12 10.77
C ALA A 251 24.99 1.55 10.29
N ASP A 252 25.60 1.75 9.12
CA ASP A 252 25.80 3.10 8.54
C ASP A 252 24.45 3.80 8.31
N LEU A 253 23.48 3.09 7.70
CA LEU A 253 22.14 3.62 7.51
C LEU A 253 21.45 3.95 8.85
N GLY A 254 21.45 3.01 9.80
CA GLY A 254 20.84 3.21 11.12
C GLY A 254 21.38 4.46 11.83
N ASN A 255 22.70 4.67 11.81
CA ASN A 255 23.33 5.87 12.37
C ASN A 255 22.82 7.16 11.74
N ARG A 256 22.56 7.15 10.43
CA ARG A 256 22.05 8.33 9.69
C ARG A 256 20.57 8.61 9.94
N LEU A 257 19.83 7.62 10.44
CA LEU A 257 18.41 7.74 10.79
C LEU A 257 18.19 8.17 12.24
N LEU A 258 19.17 8.01 13.14
CA LEU A 258 19.09 8.44 14.54
C LEU A 258 18.66 9.91 14.75
N PRO A 259 19.07 10.90 13.92
CA PRO A 259 18.61 12.28 14.06
C PRO A 259 17.08 12.47 14.02
N CYS A 260 16.34 11.54 13.41
CA CYS A 260 14.86 11.60 13.43
C CYS A 260 14.29 11.59 14.85
N PHE A 261 14.94 10.92 15.79
CA PHE A 261 14.48 10.74 17.17
C PHE A 261 14.79 11.93 18.09
N GLU A 262 15.51 12.95 17.60
CA GLU A 262 15.88 14.15 18.36
C GLU A 262 14.76 15.19 18.48
N SER A 263 13.51 14.80 18.23
CA SER A 263 12.35 15.66 18.45
C SER A 263 12.14 15.95 19.94
N GLN A 264 11.37 17.00 20.26
CA GLN A 264 11.15 17.40 21.65
C GLN A 264 10.44 16.31 22.50
N SER A 265 9.63 15.44 21.88
CA SER A 265 8.91 14.38 22.58
C SER A 265 9.57 13.00 22.51
N GLY A 266 10.59 12.83 21.66
CA GLY A 266 11.14 11.52 21.30
C GLY A 266 10.35 10.75 20.23
N ILE A 267 9.15 11.23 19.84
CA ILE A 267 8.45 10.72 18.66
C ILE A 267 9.19 11.19 17.40
N PRO A 268 9.65 10.29 16.52
CA PRO A 268 10.54 10.69 15.45
C PRO A 268 9.86 11.60 14.42
N TYR A 269 10.66 12.50 13.85
CA TYR A 269 10.33 13.20 12.62
C TYR A 269 10.17 12.22 11.46
N SER A 270 9.33 12.58 10.48
CA SER A 270 9.07 11.74 9.30
C SER A 270 10.27 11.62 8.37
N ASP A 271 11.07 12.68 8.22
CA ASP A 271 12.10 12.76 7.18
C ASP A 271 13.46 13.16 7.76
N VAL A 272 14.53 12.67 7.14
CA VAL A 272 15.92 13.06 7.41
C VAL A 272 16.72 13.16 6.13
N ASN A 273 17.58 14.17 6.05
CA ASN A 273 18.54 14.29 4.96
C ASN A 273 19.79 13.44 5.23
N LEU A 274 20.10 12.47 4.37
CA LEU A 274 21.17 11.50 4.64
C LEU A 274 22.60 12.08 4.63
N ALA A 275 22.84 13.20 3.91
CA ALA A 275 24.14 13.86 3.90
C ALA A 275 24.31 14.87 5.04
N THR A 276 23.28 15.68 5.29
CA THR A 276 23.34 16.76 6.29
C THR A 276 22.92 16.32 7.69
N LEU A 277 22.34 15.11 7.81
CA LEU A 277 21.81 14.52 9.03
C LEU A 277 20.75 15.40 9.72
N ARG A 278 20.07 16.24 8.94
CA ARG A 278 19.03 17.12 9.45
C ARG A 278 17.67 16.47 9.28
N ALA A 279 17.04 16.13 10.40
CA ALA A 279 15.67 15.64 10.44
C ALA A 279 14.64 16.77 10.52
N HIS A 280 13.44 16.54 10.00
CA HIS A 280 12.33 17.48 10.07
C HIS A 280 10.96 16.81 9.81
N SER A 281 9.89 17.44 10.31
CA SER A 281 8.51 17.11 9.91
C SER A 281 8.24 17.51 8.44
N PRO A 282 7.15 17.02 7.82
CA PRO A 282 6.77 17.45 6.49
C PRO A 282 6.48 18.96 6.44
N LYS A 283 6.69 19.61 5.28
CA LYS A 283 6.48 21.06 5.14
C LYS A 283 5.04 21.52 5.44
N TRP A 284 4.06 20.63 5.33
CA TRP A 284 2.64 20.92 5.49
C TRP A 284 2.06 20.59 6.87
N SER A 285 2.81 19.89 7.74
CA SER A 285 2.31 19.49 9.06
C SER A 285 3.46 19.17 10.01
N PRO A 286 3.37 19.52 11.31
CA PRO A 286 4.31 19.04 12.32
C PRO A 286 4.09 17.55 12.69
N ASP A 287 3.03 16.94 12.18
CA ASP A 287 2.62 15.58 12.53
C ASP A 287 3.33 14.54 11.66
N SER A 288 3.74 13.43 12.29
CA SER A 288 4.13 12.18 11.66
C SER A 288 2.92 11.26 11.55
N SER A 289 2.91 10.33 10.58
CA SER A 289 1.90 9.27 10.57
C SER A 289 2.14 8.31 11.74
N THR A 290 1.07 7.76 12.30
CA THR A 290 1.20 6.87 13.47
C THR A 290 1.87 5.55 13.10
N SER A 291 1.51 4.92 11.98
CA SER A 291 2.21 3.71 11.50
C SER A 291 3.70 3.98 11.25
N GLU A 292 4.05 5.12 10.64
CA GLU A 292 5.45 5.46 10.32
C GLU A 292 6.36 5.44 11.56
N VAL A 293 5.90 5.95 12.70
CA VAL A 293 6.72 5.98 13.93
C VAL A 293 6.65 4.67 14.73
N THR A 294 5.69 3.79 14.43
CA THR A 294 5.44 2.53 15.16
C THR A 294 5.76 1.27 14.36
N THR A 295 6.40 1.44 13.20
CA THR A 295 6.74 0.35 12.29
C THR A 295 8.22 0.44 11.89
N ILE A 296 9.07 0.65 12.89
CA ILE A 296 10.53 0.75 12.77
C ILE A 296 11.26 -0.06 13.83
N GLN A 297 10.49 -0.62 14.77
CA GLN A 297 11.00 -1.19 16.01
C GLN A 297 11.63 -2.57 15.82
N LEU A 298 11.14 -3.38 14.87
CA LEU A 298 11.73 -4.69 14.61
C LEU A 298 13.16 -4.55 14.08
N GLU A 299 13.36 -3.62 13.17
CA GLU A 299 14.60 -3.33 12.47
C GLU A 299 15.60 -2.66 13.38
N PHE A 300 15.20 -1.60 14.10
CA PHE A 300 16.09 -0.92 15.05
C PHE A 300 16.50 -1.85 16.19
N ARG A 301 15.57 -2.68 16.70
CA ARG A 301 15.89 -3.69 17.71
C ARG A 301 16.88 -4.72 17.18
N ASP A 302 16.61 -5.30 16.02
CA ASP A 302 17.51 -6.28 15.43
C ASP A 302 18.89 -5.69 15.10
N LEU A 303 18.95 -4.43 14.67
CA LEU A 303 20.21 -3.72 14.45
C LEU A 303 21.01 -3.58 15.74
N SER A 304 20.39 -3.19 16.85
CA SER A 304 21.06 -3.15 18.16
C SER A 304 21.61 -4.51 18.55
N ARG A 305 20.80 -5.55 18.46
CA ARG A 305 21.20 -6.89 18.85
C ARG A 305 22.27 -7.49 17.91
N SER A 306 22.31 -7.08 16.65
CA SER A 306 23.30 -7.54 15.67
C SER A 306 24.63 -6.79 15.76
N THR A 307 24.60 -5.50 16.12
CA THR A 307 25.80 -4.65 16.22
C THR A 307 26.40 -4.63 17.63
N GLY A 308 25.61 -4.92 18.66
CA GLY A 308 25.97 -4.74 20.06
C GLY A 308 25.82 -3.31 20.57
N ASP A 309 25.29 -2.39 19.76
CA ASP A 309 25.03 -0.99 20.14
C ASP A 309 23.56 -0.81 20.55
N ASP A 310 23.30 -0.47 21.81
CA ASP A 310 21.94 -0.42 22.38
C ASP A 310 21.12 0.81 21.96
N ILE A 311 21.74 1.79 21.29
CA ILE A 311 21.07 3.06 20.97
C ILE A 311 19.83 2.86 20.09
N TYR A 312 19.89 1.96 19.10
CA TYR A 312 18.81 1.77 18.13
C TYR A 312 17.55 1.20 18.81
N GLU A 313 17.68 0.12 19.58
CA GLU A 313 16.60 -0.47 20.37
C GLU A 313 16.08 0.54 21.40
N THR A 314 16.98 1.29 22.04
CA THR A 314 16.61 2.29 23.06
C THR A 314 15.71 3.39 22.48
N VAL A 315 16.08 3.99 21.35
CA VAL A 315 15.26 5.07 20.76
C VAL A 315 13.93 4.54 20.23
N ALA A 316 13.93 3.37 19.61
CA ALA A 316 12.70 2.76 19.08
C ALA A 316 11.75 2.29 20.20
N HIS A 317 12.28 1.76 21.30
CA HIS A 317 11.49 1.34 22.46
C HIS A 317 10.84 2.52 23.19
N LYS A 318 11.54 3.67 23.32
CA LYS A 318 10.95 4.89 23.90
C LYS A 318 9.71 5.37 23.15
N VAL A 319 9.64 5.15 21.83
CA VAL A 319 8.43 5.45 21.04
C VAL A 319 7.27 4.56 21.46
N ASN A 320 7.51 3.27 21.69
CA ASN A 320 6.49 2.35 22.20
C ASN A 320 6.00 2.78 23.58
N GLU A 321 6.91 3.07 24.52
CA GLU A 321 6.56 3.53 25.87
C GLU A 321 5.72 4.81 25.81
N LYS A 322 6.12 5.75 24.95
CA LYS A 322 5.39 6.99 24.75
C LYS A 322 3.97 6.73 24.25
N ILE A 323 3.80 5.90 23.23
CA ILE A 323 2.49 5.61 22.63
C ILE A 323 1.61 4.77 23.56
N HIS A 324 2.20 3.81 24.29
CA HIS A 324 1.52 3.04 25.31
C HIS A 324 0.89 3.97 26.36
N SER A 325 1.62 5.00 26.81
CA SER A 325 1.14 5.97 27.81
C SER A 325 -0.01 6.88 27.35
N LEU A 326 -0.29 6.96 26.03
CA LEU A 326 -1.33 7.84 25.50
C LEU A 326 -2.72 7.21 25.65
N GLU A 327 -3.72 8.06 25.89
CA GLU A 327 -5.13 7.69 25.84
C GLU A 327 -5.53 7.28 24.41
N LYS A 328 -6.26 6.17 24.31
CA LYS A 328 -6.70 5.57 23.04
C LYS A 328 -8.20 5.28 23.12
N ARG A 329 -8.88 5.31 21.97
CA ARG A 329 -10.30 4.92 21.90
C ARG A 329 -10.39 3.40 21.80
N HIS A 330 -10.59 2.71 22.93
CA HIS A 330 -10.63 1.25 22.98
C HIS A 330 -9.39 0.62 22.29
N GLY A 331 -8.20 1.15 22.56
CA GLY A 331 -6.95 0.71 21.91
C GLY A 331 -6.73 1.22 20.48
N LEU A 332 -7.73 1.80 19.84
CA LEU A 332 -7.60 2.36 18.49
C LEU A 332 -6.85 3.69 18.49
N VAL A 333 -5.91 3.82 17.56
CA VAL A 333 -5.05 5.00 17.44
C VAL A 333 -5.47 5.90 16.26
N PRO A 334 -5.41 7.24 16.43
CA PRO A 334 -5.59 8.15 15.30
C PRO A 334 -4.40 8.08 14.33
N ILE A 335 -4.62 8.34 13.04
CA ILE A 335 -3.60 8.21 11.98
C ILE A 335 -2.42 9.20 12.05
N PHE A 336 -2.44 10.17 12.98
CA PHE A 336 -1.40 11.19 13.12
C PHE A 336 -1.00 11.42 14.58
N ILE A 337 0.30 11.61 14.79
CA ILE A 337 0.92 11.97 16.06
C ILE A 337 1.91 13.11 15.86
N ASN A 338 1.92 14.08 16.77
CA ASN A 338 2.80 15.23 16.67
C ASN A 338 4.19 14.91 17.20
N ALA A 339 5.24 15.07 16.38
CA ALA A 339 6.62 14.77 16.78
C ALA A 339 7.13 15.64 17.96
N ASN A 340 6.67 16.89 18.08
CA ASN A 340 7.16 17.80 19.11
C ASN A 340 6.41 17.66 20.43
N THR A 341 5.08 17.49 20.40
CA THR A 341 4.28 17.36 21.63
C THR A 341 4.13 15.91 22.08
N GLY A 342 4.33 14.95 21.19
CA GLY A 342 4.14 13.52 21.44
C GLY A 342 2.67 13.15 21.68
N MET A 343 1.73 13.94 21.17
CA MET A 343 0.30 13.72 21.34
C MET A 343 -0.34 13.33 20.01
N PHE A 344 -1.31 12.42 20.05
CA PHE A 344 -2.16 12.15 18.90
C PHE A 344 -2.94 13.39 18.48
N ARG A 345 -3.15 13.54 17.17
CA ARG A 345 -3.96 14.63 16.63
C ARG A 345 -5.43 14.41 16.99
N THR A 346 -6.03 15.40 17.64
CA THR A 346 -7.45 15.39 17.99
C THR A 346 -8.33 15.40 16.74
N PHE A 347 -9.45 14.68 16.79
CA PHE A 347 -10.39 14.52 15.67
C PHE A 347 -9.73 14.01 14.38
N SER A 348 -8.63 13.27 14.48
CA SER A 348 -8.04 12.59 13.33
C SER A 348 -8.80 11.30 13.04
N THR A 349 -8.76 10.85 11.78
CA THR A 349 -9.34 9.57 11.36
C THR A 349 -8.70 8.42 12.13
N ILE A 350 -9.50 7.39 12.44
CA ILE A 350 -9.03 6.09 12.89
C ILE A 350 -9.31 5.10 11.75
N SER A 351 -8.27 4.38 11.33
CA SER A 351 -8.33 3.41 10.23
C SER A 351 -7.39 2.24 10.55
N LEU A 352 -7.63 1.09 9.91
CA LEU A 352 -6.69 -0.03 9.82
C LEU A 352 -6.12 -0.17 8.40
N GLY A 353 -6.28 0.87 7.57
CA GLY A 353 -5.54 1.05 6.33
C GLY A 353 -4.40 2.04 6.54
N ALA A 354 -4.13 2.83 5.51
CA ALA A 354 -2.95 3.68 5.45
C ALA A 354 -2.79 4.57 6.71
N ARG A 355 -1.54 4.67 7.20
CA ARG A 355 -1.08 5.51 8.33
C ARG A 355 -1.35 4.95 9.73
N ALA A 356 -1.96 3.77 9.85
CA ALA A 356 -2.23 3.15 11.16
C ALA A 356 -2.23 1.62 11.15
N ASP A 357 -2.49 0.96 10.02
CA ASP A 357 -2.29 -0.48 9.78
C ASP A 357 -1.13 -1.12 10.56
N SER A 358 0.10 -0.82 10.20
CA SER A 358 1.28 -1.55 10.67
C SER A 358 1.66 -1.24 12.13
N TYR A 359 1.01 -0.24 12.77
CA TYR A 359 1.05 -0.11 14.24
C TYR A 359 0.53 -1.39 14.90
N TYR A 360 -0.67 -1.83 14.50
CA TYR A 360 -1.31 -3.01 15.08
C TYR A 360 -0.54 -4.29 14.75
N GLU A 361 0.06 -4.34 13.57
CA GLU A 361 0.95 -5.42 13.13
C GLU A 361 2.19 -5.53 14.04
N TYR A 362 2.88 -4.40 14.25
CA TYR A 362 4.12 -4.36 15.00
C TYR A 362 3.92 -4.53 16.50
N LEU A 363 2.75 -4.23 17.07
CA LEU A 363 2.47 -4.64 18.45
C LEU A 363 2.64 -6.15 18.63
N LEU A 364 1.99 -6.94 17.77
CA LEU A 364 2.10 -8.40 17.81
C LEU A 364 3.52 -8.87 17.42
N LYS A 365 4.04 -8.38 16.30
CA LYS A 365 5.31 -8.87 15.76
C LYS A 365 6.49 -8.55 16.67
N GLN A 366 6.49 -7.40 17.37
CA GLN A 366 7.52 -7.09 18.36
C GLN A 366 7.46 -8.03 19.57
N TRP A 367 6.27 -8.31 20.09
CA TRP A 367 6.09 -9.28 21.18
C TRP A 367 6.60 -10.67 20.78
N LEU A 368 6.35 -11.10 19.53
CA LEU A 368 6.89 -12.36 18.99
C LEU A 368 8.42 -12.32 18.89
N GLN A 369 8.99 -11.23 18.35
CA GLN A 369 10.44 -11.04 18.17
C GLN A 369 11.21 -11.12 19.51
N MET A 370 10.58 -10.65 20.59
CA MET A 370 11.14 -10.61 21.95
C MET A 370 10.81 -11.86 22.80
N GLY A 371 10.39 -12.96 22.18
CA GLY A 371 10.24 -14.19 22.94
C GLY A 371 8.93 -14.35 23.72
N LYS A 372 7.89 -13.59 23.39
CA LYS A 372 6.54 -13.74 23.96
C LYS A 372 6.49 -13.60 25.49
N ARG A 373 7.09 -12.54 26.02
CA ARG A 373 7.07 -12.26 27.47
C ARG A 373 5.62 -12.12 27.96
N GLU A 374 5.31 -12.73 29.11
CA GLU A 374 3.95 -12.76 29.68
C GLU A 374 3.49 -11.37 30.13
N ASP A 375 4.38 -10.57 30.72
CA ASP A 375 4.11 -9.21 31.20
C ASP A 375 4.65 -8.14 30.22
N ASP A 376 4.07 -8.08 29.01
CA ASP A 376 4.49 -7.13 27.98
C ASP A 376 3.32 -6.26 27.50
N PHE A 377 3.43 -4.94 27.69
CA PHE A 377 2.39 -4.00 27.29
C PHE A 377 2.06 -4.04 25.79
N LEU A 378 2.96 -4.55 24.94
CA LEU A 378 2.71 -4.70 23.51
C LEU A 378 1.56 -5.67 23.23
N ILE A 379 1.51 -6.81 23.94
CA ILE A 379 0.44 -7.80 23.72
C ILE A 379 -0.88 -7.35 24.37
N GLU A 380 -0.79 -6.58 25.45
CA GLU A 380 -1.95 -5.92 26.07
C GLU A 380 -2.56 -4.88 25.12
N ASP A 381 -1.74 -3.96 24.59
CA ASP A 381 -2.17 -2.94 23.63
C ASP A 381 -2.74 -3.60 22.36
N TYR A 382 -2.13 -4.67 21.86
CA TYR A 382 -2.65 -5.43 20.72
C TYR A 382 -4.03 -6.00 21.02
N SER A 383 -4.18 -6.69 22.15
CA SER A 383 -5.44 -7.35 22.53
C SER A 383 -6.56 -6.32 22.69
N VAL A 384 -6.29 -5.21 23.39
CA VAL A 384 -7.26 -4.13 23.57
C VAL A 384 -7.61 -3.48 22.23
N ALA A 385 -6.64 -3.27 21.34
CA ALA A 385 -6.87 -2.71 20.02
C ALA A 385 -7.75 -3.61 19.15
N ILE A 386 -7.52 -4.93 19.11
CA ILE A 386 -8.35 -5.85 18.30
C ILE A 386 -9.78 -5.93 18.84
N GLU A 387 -9.99 -5.89 20.15
CA GLU A 387 -11.34 -5.77 20.72
C GLU A 387 -12.00 -4.43 20.36
N GLY A 388 -11.22 -3.34 20.30
CA GLY A 388 -11.64 -2.06 19.72
C GLY A 388 -12.07 -2.16 18.26
N VAL A 389 -11.30 -2.88 17.43
CA VAL A 389 -11.62 -3.13 16.02
C VAL A 389 -12.95 -3.86 15.90
N ILE A 390 -13.12 -4.96 16.65
CA ILE A 390 -14.34 -5.78 16.64
C ILE A 390 -15.56 -4.94 17.05
N SER A 391 -15.45 -4.14 18.09
CA SER A 391 -16.57 -3.38 18.64
C SER A 391 -16.94 -2.14 17.81
N GLU A 392 -15.95 -1.44 17.25
CA GLU A 392 -16.18 -0.12 16.65
C GLU A 392 -16.17 -0.17 15.11
N LEU A 393 -15.32 -1.01 14.50
CA LEU A 393 -14.98 -0.94 13.08
C LEU A 393 -15.52 -2.10 12.23
N VAL A 394 -15.78 -3.27 12.83
CA VAL A 394 -16.33 -4.42 12.11
C VAL A 394 -17.79 -4.17 11.75
N ARG A 395 -18.12 -4.35 10.47
CA ARG A 395 -19.50 -4.40 9.98
C ARG A 395 -19.68 -5.57 9.03
N LYS A 396 -20.93 -5.85 8.68
CA LYS A 396 -21.33 -6.93 7.80
C LYS A 396 -22.22 -6.39 6.69
N THR A 397 -21.98 -6.81 5.45
CA THR A 397 -22.80 -6.35 4.32
C THR A 397 -24.21 -6.97 4.37
N PRO A 398 -25.23 -6.28 3.85
CA PRO A 398 -26.63 -6.65 4.05
C PRO A 398 -27.06 -7.91 3.29
N ASN A 399 -26.51 -8.18 2.09
CA ASN A 399 -27.01 -9.23 1.20
C ASN A 399 -26.14 -10.50 1.24
N GLU A 400 -24.87 -10.36 0.89
CA GLU A 400 -23.87 -11.42 0.80
C GLU A 400 -23.13 -11.65 2.12
N HIS A 401 -23.38 -10.83 3.14
CA HIS A 401 -22.93 -11.09 4.50
C HIS A 401 -21.41 -11.09 4.69
N HIS A 402 -20.68 -10.36 3.85
CA HIS A 402 -19.23 -10.16 3.96
C HIS A 402 -18.89 -9.29 5.17
N VAL A 403 -17.92 -9.73 5.97
CA VAL A 403 -17.43 -8.97 7.13
C VAL A 403 -16.27 -8.09 6.70
N TYR A 404 -16.30 -6.80 7.02
CA TYR A 404 -15.26 -5.85 6.62
C TYR A 404 -14.92 -4.88 7.75
N ILE A 405 -13.77 -4.22 7.63
CA ILE A 405 -13.32 -3.18 8.55
C ILE A 405 -13.57 -1.82 7.89
N GLY A 406 -14.37 -0.97 8.56
CA GLY A 406 -14.54 0.42 8.15
C GLY A 406 -13.59 1.39 8.86
N GLU A 407 -13.79 2.68 8.61
CA GLU A 407 -13.02 3.77 9.24
C GLU A 407 -13.92 4.63 10.13
N LEU A 408 -13.34 5.28 11.15
CA LEU A 408 -13.99 6.37 11.88
C LEU A 408 -13.38 7.71 11.46
N ILE A 409 -14.06 8.41 10.56
CA ILE A 409 -13.66 9.76 10.15
C ILE A 409 -13.88 10.73 11.30
N ASN A 410 -12.94 11.65 11.47
CA ASN A 410 -12.87 12.55 12.61
C ASN A 410 -12.89 11.83 13.98
N GLY A 411 -12.48 10.56 13.97
CA GLY A 411 -12.48 9.67 15.12
C GLY A 411 -13.88 9.28 15.60
N LYS A 412 -14.96 9.52 14.85
CA LYS A 412 -16.35 9.27 15.29
C LYS A 412 -17.30 8.75 14.21
N GLU A 413 -17.21 9.23 12.98
CA GLU A 413 -18.19 8.93 11.94
C GLU A 413 -17.77 7.68 11.15
N PHE A 414 -18.55 6.61 11.27
CA PHE A 414 -18.28 5.37 10.54
C PHE A 414 -18.40 5.56 9.02
N LYS A 415 -17.39 5.11 8.28
CA LYS A 415 -17.42 5.01 6.81
C LYS A 415 -17.15 3.58 6.36
N PRO A 416 -17.96 3.04 5.43
CA PRO A 416 -17.77 1.70 4.91
C PRO A 416 -16.73 1.70 3.78
N LYS A 417 -15.52 2.13 4.12
CA LYS A 417 -14.34 2.22 3.24
C LYS A 417 -13.28 1.30 3.84
N MET A 418 -12.69 0.44 3.02
CA MET A 418 -11.57 -0.43 3.40
C MET A 418 -10.49 -0.30 2.33
N ASP A 419 -9.29 0.05 2.76
CA ASP A 419 -8.11 0.06 1.90
C ASP A 419 -7.68 -1.40 1.67
N HIS A 420 -7.10 -1.69 0.51
CA HIS A 420 -6.51 -3.01 0.24
C HIS A 420 -5.42 -3.37 1.26
N LEU A 421 -4.71 -2.35 1.76
CA LEU A 421 -3.76 -2.44 2.86
C LEU A 421 -4.31 -3.24 4.05
N THR A 422 -5.58 -3.05 4.42
CA THR A 422 -6.20 -3.74 5.57
C THR A 422 -6.27 -5.26 5.41
N CYS A 423 -6.02 -5.80 4.21
CA CYS A 423 -5.91 -7.24 3.97
C CYS A 423 -4.64 -7.89 4.53
N TYR A 424 -3.75 -7.17 5.23
CA TYR A 424 -2.69 -7.74 6.08
C TYR A 424 -3.27 -8.36 7.38
N LEU A 425 -4.40 -7.82 7.84
CA LEU A 425 -4.97 -8.11 9.16
C LEU A 425 -5.39 -9.58 9.34
N PRO A 426 -5.98 -10.28 8.35
CA PRO A 426 -6.27 -11.71 8.48
C PRO A 426 -5.04 -12.53 8.87
N GLY A 427 -3.92 -12.33 8.19
CA GLY A 427 -2.65 -13.00 8.48
C GLY A 427 -2.15 -12.69 9.90
N THR A 428 -2.17 -11.41 10.27
CA THR A 428 -1.78 -10.95 11.61
C THR A 428 -2.66 -11.54 12.72
N LEU A 429 -3.99 -11.57 12.53
CA LEU A 429 -4.94 -12.15 13.50
C LEU A 429 -4.73 -13.66 13.66
N LEU A 430 -4.52 -14.38 12.56
CA LEU A 430 -4.24 -15.81 12.61
C LEU A 430 -2.89 -16.10 13.28
N LEU A 431 -1.87 -15.28 12.99
CA LEU A 431 -0.58 -15.36 13.67
C LEU A 431 -0.74 -15.11 15.17
N GLY A 432 -1.55 -14.13 15.58
CA GLY A 432 -1.88 -13.91 16.98
C GLY A 432 -2.55 -15.13 17.61
N TYR A 433 -3.56 -15.71 16.94
CA TYR A 433 -4.27 -16.90 17.41
C TYR A 433 -3.35 -18.11 17.58
N LYS A 434 -2.45 -18.38 16.62
CA LYS A 434 -1.41 -19.44 16.75
C LYS A 434 -0.59 -19.26 18.03
N ASN A 435 -0.41 -18.02 18.48
CA ASN A 435 0.43 -17.66 19.61
C ASN A 435 -0.38 -17.32 20.88
N GLY A 436 -1.64 -17.74 20.99
CA GLY A 436 -2.41 -17.68 22.24
C GLY A 436 -3.48 -16.60 22.32
N MET A 437 -3.71 -15.84 21.25
CA MET A 437 -4.83 -14.89 21.18
C MET A 437 -6.18 -15.62 21.08
N PRO A 438 -7.30 -15.00 21.52
CA PRO A 438 -8.59 -15.69 21.65
C PRO A 438 -9.22 -16.12 20.31
N GLU A 439 -10.20 -17.03 20.38
CA GLU A 439 -10.93 -17.56 19.21
C GLU A 439 -11.67 -16.47 18.41
N SER A 440 -12.00 -15.34 19.04
CA SER A 440 -12.55 -14.16 18.33
C SER A 440 -11.61 -13.67 17.22
N HIS A 441 -10.29 -13.75 17.42
CA HIS A 441 -9.30 -13.38 16.41
C HIS A 441 -9.32 -14.37 15.24
N LEU A 442 -9.37 -15.67 15.51
CA LEU A 442 -9.47 -16.69 14.45
C LEU A 442 -10.74 -16.51 13.62
N LYS A 443 -11.87 -16.25 14.28
CA LYS A 443 -13.15 -16.00 13.60
C LYS A 443 -13.05 -14.78 12.68
N LEU A 444 -12.58 -13.65 13.22
CA LEU A 444 -12.41 -12.43 12.42
C LEU A 444 -11.40 -12.62 11.28
N ALA A 445 -10.32 -13.36 11.51
CA ALA A 445 -9.34 -13.68 10.48
C ALA A 445 -9.97 -14.42 9.30
N LYS A 446 -10.77 -15.47 9.57
CA LYS A 446 -11.47 -16.24 8.53
C LYS A 446 -12.48 -15.39 7.78
N ASP A 447 -13.26 -14.60 8.51
CA ASP A 447 -14.28 -13.73 7.94
C ASP A 447 -13.67 -12.65 7.01
N LEU A 448 -12.55 -12.03 7.42
CA LEU A 448 -11.84 -11.04 6.62
C LEU A 448 -11.06 -11.65 5.45
N MET A 449 -10.51 -12.86 5.62
CA MET A 449 -9.85 -13.61 4.54
C MET A 449 -10.81 -13.81 3.36
N GLU A 450 -12.05 -14.23 3.64
CA GLU A 450 -13.08 -14.37 2.61
C GLU A 450 -13.41 -13.03 1.94
N THR A 451 -13.68 -11.97 2.73
CA THR A 451 -13.98 -10.65 2.17
C THR A 451 -12.85 -10.11 1.29
N CYS A 452 -11.60 -10.23 1.74
CA CYS A 452 -10.44 -9.83 0.96
C CYS A 452 -10.35 -10.62 -0.35
N PHE A 453 -10.59 -11.93 -0.36
CA PHE A 453 -10.68 -12.71 -1.60
C PHE A 453 -11.78 -12.18 -2.54
N GLN A 454 -12.95 -11.83 -2.00
CA GLN A 454 -14.05 -11.26 -2.77
C GLN A 454 -13.71 -9.88 -3.38
N THR A 455 -12.86 -9.08 -2.73
CA THR A 455 -12.39 -7.82 -3.33
C THR A 455 -11.64 -8.04 -4.64
N TYR A 456 -10.96 -9.19 -4.81
CA TYR A 456 -10.34 -9.62 -6.06
C TYR A 456 -11.39 -10.21 -7.03
N MET A 457 -12.17 -11.18 -6.57
CA MET A 457 -13.06 -11.97 -7.44
C MET A 457 -14.23 -11.18 -8.03
N LYS A 458 -14.65 -10.10 -7.36
CA LYS A 458 -15.69 -9.19 -7.88
C LYS A 458 -15.17 -8.29 -9.00
N GLN A 459 -13.86 -8.22 -9.26
CA GLN A 459 -13.30 -7.44 -10.36
C GLN A 459 -13.10 -8.31 -11.62
N PRO A 460 -13.42 -7.78 -12.82
CA PRO A 460 -13.16 -8.47 -14.08
C PRO A 460 -11.71 -8.92 -14.29
N THR A 461 -10.72 -8.17 -13.78
CA THR A 461 -9.30 -8.57 -13.87
C THR A 461 -8.89 -9.58 -12.82
N GLN A 462 -9.75 -9.94 -11.85
CA GLN A 462 -9.38 -10.75 -10.68
C GLN A 462 -8.20 -10.15 -9.88
N LEU A 463 -8.11 -8.83 -9.84
CA LEU A 463 -7.14 -8.05 -9.06
C LEU A 463 -7.92 -7.05 -8.22
N ALA A 464 -7.58 -6.93 -6.94
CA ALA A 464 -8.25 -5.98 -6.05
C ALA A 464 -7.89 -4.51 -6.40
N PRO A 465 -8.83 -3.58 -6.22
CA PRO A 465 -8.56 -2.14 -6.27
C PRO A 465 -7.84 -1.67 -5.00
N GLU A 466 -7.31 -0.44 -5.01
CA GLU A 466 -6.68 0.19 -3.85
C GLU A 466 -7.66 0.41 -2.71
N ILE A 467 -8.90 0.82 -3.01
CA ILE A 467 -9.93 1.07 -2.01
C ILE A 467 -11.25 0.45 -2.44
N THR A 468 -11.84 -0.30 -1.52
CA THR A 468 -13.14 -0.93 -1.68
C THR A 468 -14.16 -0.29 -0.73
N TYR A 469 -15.39 -0.13 -1.21
CA TYR A 469 -16.50 0.38 -0.42
C TYR A 469 -17.59 -0.67 -0.28
N PHE A 470 -18.30 -0.60 0.83
CA PHE A 470 -19.31 -1.57 1.22
C PHE A 470 -20.65 -0.87 1.43
N ASN A 471 -21.75 -1.50 1.03
CA ASN A 471 -23.07 -0.96 1.31
C ASN A 471 -23.51 -1.29 2.74
N LEU A 472 -24.04 -0.28 3.43
CA LEU A 472 -24.57 -0.40 4.79
C LEU A 472 -26.04 -0.82 4.82
N HIS A 473 -26.76 -0.58 3.72
CA HIS A 473 -28.20 -0.77 3.59
C HIS A 473 -28.48 -1.63 2.36
N GLY A 474 -29.52 -2.47 2.43
CA GLY A 474 -29.92 -3.39 1.35
C GLY A 474 -30.56 -2.72 0.14
N GLU A 475 -30.36 -1.41 -0.07
CA GLU A 475 -30.93 -0.65 -1.18
C GLU A 475 -30.15 -0.88 -2.49
N SER A 476 -28.88 -1.27 -2.39
CA SER A 476 -28.05 -1.65 -3.54
C SER A 476 -28.00 -3.16 -3.68
N GLU A 477 -28.17 -3.67 -4.91
CA GLU A 477 -27.99 -5.10 -5.22
C GLU A 477 -26.54 -5.57 -5.03
N LYS A 478 -25.56 -4.66 -5.15
CA LYS A 478 -24.13 -4.99 -4.98
C LYS A 478 -23.69 -4.64 -3.58
N ASP A 479 -23.11 -5.57 -2.84
CA ASP A 479 -22.57 -5.31 -1.51
C ASP A 479 -21.21 -4.61 -1.53
N ILE A 480 -20.40 -4.96 -2.53
CA ILE A 480 -19.02 -4.49 -2.70
C ILE A 480 -18.93 -3.64 -3.97
N TYR A 481 -18.40 -2.43 -3.86
CA TYR A 481 -18.22 -1.54 -5.01
C TYR A 481 -16.94 -0.71 -4.95
N VAL A 482 -16.55 -0.21 -6.12
CA VAL A 482 -15.27 0.47 -6.33
C VAL A 482 -15.49 1.80 -7.06
N LYS A 483 -15.05 2.89 -6.46
CA LYS A 483 -15.04 4.22 -7.09
C LYS A 483 -13.96 4.29 -8.17
N SER A 484 -14.21 5.07 -9.23
CA SER A 484 -13.34 5.08 -10.41
C SER A 484 -11.90 5.53 -10.13
N ASN A 485 -11.68 6.46 -9.19
CA ASN A 485 -10.33 6.93 -8.84
C ASN A 485 -9.55 5.92 -7.98
N ASP A 486 -10.27 5.01 -7.33
CA ASP A 486 -9.73 4.04 -6.39
C ASP A 486 -9.52 2.67 -7.04
N ALA A 487 -9.92 2.52 -8.31
CA ALA A 487 -9.88 1.26 -9.05
C ALA A 487 -8.48 0.83 -9.52
N HIS A 488 -7.42 1.48 -9.04
CA HIS A 488 -6.05 1.13 -9.42
C HIS A 488 -5.54 -0.04 -8.57
N ASN A 489 -4.62 -0.82 -9.11
CA ASN A 489 -3.88 -1.86 -8.40
C ASN A 489 -2.39 -1.57 -8.59
N LEU A 490 -1.65 -1.52 -7.47
CA LEU A 490 -0.24 -1.14 -7.46
C LEU A 490 0.70 -2.33 -7.30
N LEU A 491 0.22 -3.56 -7.56
CA LEU A 491 0.97 -4.80 -7.35
C LEU A 491 1.22 -5.12 -5.86
N ARG A 492 0.29 -4.73 -4.99
CA ARG A 492 0.44 -4.81 -3.54
C ARG A 492 0.33 -6.25 -2.98
N PRO A 493 0.99 -6.56 -1.84
CA PRO A 493 1.15 -7.92 -1.34
C PRO A 493 0.15 -8.38 -0.27
N GLU A 494 -0.59 -7.49 0.39
CA GLU A 494 -1.12 -7.71 1.76
C GLU A 494 -2.10 -8.90 1.83
N PHE A 495 -2.89 -9.10 0.79
CA PHE A 495 -3.75 -10.29 0.72
C PHE A 495 -2.96 -11.58 0.49
N ILE A 496 -1.90 -11.54 -0.30
CA ILE A 496 -1.03 -12.69 -0.57
C ILE A 496 -0.21 -13.04 0.68
N GLU A 497 0.24 -12.05 1.44
CA GLU A 497 0.81 -12.22 2.78
C GLU A 497 -0.17 -13.00 3.68
N SER A 498 -1.42 -12.56 3.76
CA SER A 498 -2.43 -13.25 4.54
C SER A 498 -2.66 -14.69 4.06
N LEU A 499 -2.71 -14.93 2.75
CA LEU A 499 -2.82 -16.29 2.19
C LEU A 499 -1.64 -17.16 2.63
N TYR A 500 -0.42 -16.61 2.62
CA TYR A 500 0.77 -17.31 3.10
C TYR A 500 0.63 -17.70 4.57
N TYR A 501 0.27 -16.78 5.47
CA TYR A 501 0.07 -17.10 6.89
C TYR A 501 -1.01 -18.16 7.09
N PHE A 502 -2.11 -18.10 6.34
CA PHE A 502 -3.15 -19.10 6.40
C PHE A 502 -2.68 -20.48 5.93
N TYR A 503 -1.97 -20.56 4.81
CA TYR A 503 -1.41 -21.82 4.34
C TYR A 503 -0.37 -22.40 5.31
N VAL A 504 0.61 -21.59 5.71
CA VAL A 504 1.76 -22.07 6.49
C VAL A 504 1.30 -22.56 7.87
N ILE A 505 0.34 -21.87 8.50
CA ILE A 505 -0.19 -22.24 9.81
C ILE A 505 -1.16 -23.42 9.72
N THR A 506 -2.10 -23.42 8.77
CA THR A 506 -3.19 -24.43 8.73
C THR A 506 -2.90 -25.65 7.87
N GLY A 507 -1.98 -25.55 6.91
CA GLY A 507 -1.73 -26.57 5.89
C GLY A 507 -2.82 -26.68 4.83
N ASN A 508 -3.85 -25.81 4.87
CA ASN A 508 -4.96 -25.87 3.92
C ASN A 508 -4.53 -25.34 2.54
N ARG A 509 -4.50 -26.24 1.56
CA ARG A 509 -4.07 -25.94 0.18
C ARG A 509 -5.05 -25.08 -0.61
N THR A 510 -6.28 -24.87 -0.14
CA THR A 510 -7.23 -23.92 -0.78
C THR A 510 -6.64 -22.51 -0.87
N TYR A 511 -5.85 -22.09 0.12
CA TYR A 511 -5.19 -20.78 0.09
C TYR A 511 -4.12 -20.69 -1.01
N GLN A 512 -3.47 -21.80 -1.34
CA GLN A 512 -2.58 -21.89 -2.51
C GLN A 512 -3.37 -21.79 -3.81
N ASP A 513 -4.55 -22.39 -3.90
CA ASP A 513 -5.39 -22.28 -5.10
C ASP A 513 -5.92 -20.86 -5.31
N MET A 514 -6.35 -20.19 -4.24
CA MET A 514 -6.70 -18.75 -4.26
C MET A 514 -5.52 -17.90 -4.73
N GLY A 515 -4.33 -18.14 -4.16
CA GLY A 515 -3.10 -17.47 -4.58
C GLY A 515 -2.77 -17.72 -6.05
N TRP A 516 -2.97 -18.96 -6.54
CA TRP A 516 -2.70 -19.31 -7.93
C TRP A 516 -3.63 -18.58 -8.90
N THR A 517 -4.91 -18.41 -8.56
CA THR A 517 -5.84 -17.58 -9.35
C THR A 517 -5.32 -16.15 -9.47
N ILE A 518 -4.86 -15.55 -8.37
CA ILE A 518 -4.39 -14.16 -8.34
C ILE A 518 -3.04 -14.01 -9.05
N PHE A 519 -2.12 -14.96 -8.88
CA PHE A 519 -0.86 -14.97 -9.62
C PHE A 519 -1.10 -14.97 -11.14
N ASN A 520 -2.02 -15.81 -11.63
CA ASN A 520 -2.41 -15.81 -13.04
C ASN A 520 -3.06 -14.50 -13.49
N ALA A 521 -3.79 -13.81 -12.59
CA ALA A 521 -4.35 -12.50 -12.87
C ALA A 521 -3.25 -11.44 -13.04
N PHE A 522 -2.20 -11.44 -12.20
CA PHE A 522 -1.02 -10.61 -12.40
C PHE A 522 -0.31 -10.92 -13.73
N GLU A 523 -0.04 -12.20 -14.01
CA GLU A 523 0.56 -12.64 -15.28
C GLU A 523 -0.22 -12.14 -16.50
N LYS A 524 -1.55 -12.12 -16.42
CA LYS A 524 -2.42 -11.74 -17.53
C LYS A 524 -2.60 -10.22 -17.69
N HIS A 525 -2.66 -9.48 -16.59
CA HIS A 525 -3.14 -8.09 -16.61
C HIS A 525 -2.09 -7.04 -16.26
N THR A 526 -0.96 -7.43 -15.66
CA THR A 526 0.09 -6.48 -15.25
C THR A 526 1.45 -6.77 -15.89
N LYS A 527 1.67 -8.00 -16.39
CA LYS A 527 2.86 -8.35 -17.15
C LYS A 527 2.93 -7.57 -18.46
N VAL A 528 4.06 -6.90 -18.68
CA VAL A 528 4.39 -6.21 -19.93
C VAL A 528 5.70 -6.78 -20.49
N LYS A 529 6.07 -6.35 -21.71
CA LYS A 529 7.27 -6.87 -22.40
C LYS A 529 8.54 -6.79 -21.53
N ASN A 530 8.69 -5.73 -20.74
CA ASN A 530 9.92 -5.46 -19.99
C ASN A 530 9.68 -5.37 -18.47
N GLY A 531 8.84 -6.25 -17.92
CA GLY A 531 8.58 -6.32 -16.47
C GLY A 531 7.09 -6.40 -16.14
N TYR A 532 6.70 -5.85 -14.98
CA TYR A 532 5.31 -5.75 -14.52
C TYR A 532 4.99 -4.31 -14.18
N THR A 533 3.74 -3.90 -14.35
CA THR A 533 3.33 -2.50 -14.15
C THR A 533 2.04 -2.39 -13.37
N SER A 534 1.99 -1.44 -12.44
CA SER A 534 0.75 -1.02 -11.78
C SER A 534 -0.31 -0.65 -12.82
N ILE A 535 -1.58 -0.91 -12.53
CA ILE A 535 -2.70 -0.63 -13.43
C ILE A 535 -3.68 0.36 -12.80
N GLY A 536 -4.28 1.22 -13.61
CA GLY A 536 -5.19 2.27 -13.16
C GLY A 536 -6.66 1.84 -13.08
N ASN A 537 -7.01 0.63 -13.54
CA ASN A 537 -8.39 0.18 -13.59
C ASN A 537 -8.54 -1.36 -13.60
N VAL A 538 -8.87 -1.95 -12.45
CA VAL A 538 -9.20 -3.38 -12.32
C VAL A 538 -10.60 -3.73 -12.87
N LYS A 539 -11.44 -2.73 -13.17
CA LYS A 539 -12.84 -2.93 -13.55
C LYS A 539 -13.04 -3.25 -15.04
N ASN A 540 -11.98 -3.21 -15.85
CA ASN A 540 -12.08 -3.39 -17.30
C ASN A 540 -10.84 -4.09 -17.88
N VAL A 541 -10.99 -5.36 -18.22
CA VAL A 541 -9.93 -6.19 -18.83
C VAL A 541 -9.45 -5.68 -20.20
N LEU A 542 -10.28 -4.91 -20.92
CA LEU A 542 -9.93 -4.32 -22.22
C LEU A 542 -9.16 -3.00 -22.09
N ASN A 543 -9.21 -2.36 -20.91
CA ASN A 543 -8.50 -1.12 -20.64
C ASN A 543 -8.14 -1.01 -19.16
N THR A 544 -7.06 -1.70 -18.79
CA THR A 544 -6.49 -1.72 -17.44
C THR A 544 -5.77 -0.42 -17.07
N ARG A 545 -5.47 0.45 -18.04
CA ARG A 545 -4.73 1.72 -17.87
C ARG A 545 -3.36 1.53 -17.18
N PRO A 546 -2.39 0.85 -17.81
CA PRO A 546 -1.04 0.71 -17.27
C PRO A 546 -0.43 2.04 -16.83
N ARG A 547 0.26 2.05 -15.68
CA ARG A 547 0.80 3.26 -15.03
C ARG A 547 2.29 3.47 -15.27
N ASP A 548 2.95 2.50 -15.89
CA ASP A 548 4.39 2.51 -16.17
C ASP A 548 5.25 2.65 -14.90
N MET A 549 4.94 1.85 -13.88
CA MET A 549 5.69 1.78 -12.62
C MET A 549 5.71 0.34 -12.10
N MET A 550 6.89 -0.16 -11.75
CA MET A 550 7.08 -1.40 -10.99
C MET A 550 7.57 -1.02 -9.59
N GLU A 551 6.68 -1.13 -8.61
CA GLU A 551 7.00 -0.88 -7.21
C GLU A 551 7.99 -1.95 -6.70
N SER A 552 8.91 -1.59 -5.80
CA SER A 552 9.95 -2.52 -5.32
C SER A 552 9.36 -3.71 -4.58
N PHE A 553 8.30 -3.49 -3.78
CA PHE A 553 7.56 -4.52 -3.06
C PHE A 553 6.93 -5.58 -3.94
N PHE A 554 6.81 -5.37 -5.26
CA PHE A 554 6.40 -6.47 -6.14
C PHE A 554 7.41 -7.61 -6.09
N LEU A 555 8.72 -7.27 -6.10
CA LEU A 555 9.82 -8.22 -5.96
C LEU A 555 10.13 -8.53 -4.49
N GLY A 556 10.09 -7.52 -3.62
CA GLY A 556 10.38 -7.68 -2.19
C GLY A 556 9.32 -8.50 -1.44
N GLU A 557 8.04 -8.32 -1.76
CA GLU A 557 6.95 -8.90 -0.99
C GLU A 557 6.06 -9.82 -1.81
N THR A 558 5.45 -9.30 -2.89
CA THR A 558 4.38 -10.02 -3.60
C THR A 558 4.87 -11.35 -4.15
N LEU A 559 6.00 -11.34 -4.87
CA LEU A 559 6.59 -12.57 -5.41
C LEU A 559 7.25 -13.44 -4.33
N LYS A 560 7.75 -12.86 -3.23
CA LYS A 560 8.26 -13.62 -2.08
C LYS A 560 7.13 -14.42 -1.42
N TYR A 561 6.01 -13.77 -1.09
CA TYR A 561 4.86 -14.45 -0.50
C TYR A 561 4.20 -15.43 -1.47
N PHE A 562 4.13 -15.16 -2.78
CA PHE A 562 3.69 -16.18 -3.74
C PHE A 562 4.61 -17.41 -3.74
N TYR A 563 5.92 -17.21 -3.74
CA TYR A 563 6.88 -18.30 -3.73
C TYR A 563 6.77 -19.16 -2.46
N LEU A 564 6.68 -18.51 -1.29
CA LEU A 564 6.50 -19.19 0.01
C LEU A 564 5.12 -19.86 0.12
N LEU A 565 4.06 -19.20 -0.33
CA LEU A 565 2.70 -19.76 -0.37
C LEU A 565 2.66 -21.05 -1.19
N PHE A 566 3.39 -21.12 -2.30
CA PHE A 566 3.42 -22.31 -3.15
C PHE A 566 4.48 -23.33 -2.73
N SER A 567 5.25 -23.10 -1.66
CA SER A 567 6.20 -24.10 -1.18
C SER A 567 5.50 -25.34 -0.64
N ASP A 568 6.02 -26.52 -1.00
CA ASP A 568 5.60 -27.76 -0.35
C ASP A 568 6.19 -27.90 1.06
N ASP A 569 7.25 -27.12 1.37
CA ASP A 569 7.82 -27.01 2.70
C ASP A 569 7.26 -25.79 3.44
N ARG A 570 6.36 -26.03 4.40
CA ARG A 570 5.77 -24.97 5.25
C ARG A 570 6.78 -24.36 6.23
N TYR A 571 7.99 -24.88 6.32
CA TYR A 571 9.03 -24.38 7.21
C TYR A 571 10.22 -23.78 6.44
N GLU A 572 10.06 -23.52 5.14
CA GLU A 572 11.09 -22.86 4.32
C GLU A 572 11.54 -21.53 4.96
N ILE A 573 10.59 -20.79 5.55
CA ILE A 573 10.87 -19.80 6.59
C ILE A 573 10.06 -20.15 7.84
N ASP A 574 10.73 -20.66 8.86
CA ASP A 574 10.10 -21.10 10.11
C ASP A 574 9.60 -19.90 10.94
N LEU A 575 8.28 -19.78 11.10
CA LEU A 575 7.63 -18.72 11.88
C LEU A 575 7.86 -18.82 13.40
N ASP A 576 8.49 -19.89 13.89
CA ASP A 576 8.96 -19.98 15.27
C ASP A 576 10.39 -19.42 15.44
N GLN A 577 11.11 -19.21 14.33
CA GLN A 577 12.46 -18.64 14.30
C GLN A 577 12.51 -17.23 13.71
N TYR A 578 11.58 -16.89 12.83
CA TYR A 578 11.56 -15.61 12.12
C TYR A 578 10.22 -14.89 12.28
N VAL A 579 10.30 -13.56 12.25
CA VAL A 579 9.16 -12.67 12.05
C VAL A 579 9.44 -11.80 10.83
N PHE A 580 8.51 -11.77 9.88
CA PHE A 580 8.61 -10.86 8.73
C PHE A 580 8.34 -9.43 9.20
N ASN A 581 9.16 -8.48 8.80
CA ASN A 581 8.85 -7.07 8.97
C ASN A 581 7.69 -6.64 8.03
N SER A 582 7.33 -5.35 8.03
CA SER A 582 6.20 -4.83 7.23
C SER A 582 6.47 -4.78 5.72
N GLU A 583 7.68 -5.11 5.26
CA GLU A 583 8.06 -5.22 3.84
C GLU A 583 8.58 -6.64 3.52
N ALA A 584 8.02 -7.65 4.19
CA ALA A 584 8.32 -9.07 4.00
C ALA A 584 9.79 -9.48 4.20
N HIS A 585 10.57 -8.74 4.97
CA HIS A 585 11.96 -9.08 5.29
C HIS A 585 12.03 -9.90 6.60
N PRO A 586 12.45 -11.18 6.57
CA PRO A 586 12.45 -12.05 7.75
C PRO A 586 13.60 -11.69 8.72
N LEU A 587 13.22 -11.26 9.93
CA LEU A 587 14.15 -10.97 11.03
C LEU A 587 14.08 -12.08 12.10
N PRO A 588 15.21 -12.43 12.73
CA PRO A 588 15.24 -13.49 13.72
C PRO A 588 14.46 -13.11 14.99
N ILE A 589 13.74 -14.09 15.53
CA ILE A 589 13.22 -14.07 16.88
C ILE A 589 14.38 -14.39 17.82
N ARG A 590 14.58 -13.60 18.88
CA ARG A 590 15.63 -13.89 19.87
C ARG A 590 15.00 -13.97 21.26
N ASP A 591 15.30 -15.07 21.94
CA ASP A 591 14.95 -15.23 23.35
C ASP A 591 15.83 -14.30 24.20
N HIS A 592 15.30 -13.89 25.36
CA HIS A 592 15.98 -13.03 26.32
C HIS A 592 16.91 -13.81 27.25
#